data_AF-Q07KZ2-F1
#
_entry.id   AF-Q07KZ2-F1
#
_cell.length_a   1.000
_cell.length_b   1.000
_cell.length_c   1.000
_cell.angle_alpha   90.00
_cell.angle_beta   90.00
_cell.angle_gamma   90.00
#
_symmetry.space_group_name_H-M   'P 1'
#
loop_
_entity.id
_entity.type
_entity.pdbx_description
1 polymer ?
#
loop_
_entity_poly.entity_id
_entity_poly.type
_entity_poly.pdbx_seq_one_letter_code
_entity_poly.pdbx_strand_id
1 'polypeptide(L)'
;MLNDKPDARRHLMPIAVAICALSCAAPALGQTAKEQGAASDKKAEPKRTGVSRASPASPNATINLVNLLVKQGVLKEEQAQALIKQADDEAYVSRQAAKDATVKADEAAKAANAASAAAQPPGTRHVTYVPEIVKRQLREEIKRDVMAKAEKENWASPGAYPEWAQRIRFYGDLRARYQGSFFPTGNDQLNDWNFNSINTGSPYDVGELALAYWPTYNAGQDRQQFRFRGRLGMEADLFNGFSAGLRIATGENSSPVSTNQTFGSNGGNFSKYALWLDRGYLKYQAWGDDLAVSLGRFDNPFWSPTDLAWHKDLGFDGVALQARYQLYEGFTPFMVAGAFPVYNTDFNAGTPVDANLDGAPDKFASHDKWLFGGQVGFAARFDPKSSVRLAVAYYDFQNVQGKVSSACSVLSSSDSCDTDMTRPSFAQKGNTYRALRNLIVTPDMLANKKGYYQYFGLASDYRPVVTSAQIDFGEFHPVHVVLDGEYIWNTAFNRGQMDSLSQQLFLFNNRAGTPDGSIGPYNGGNQGWLGRVTVGHKEVKHLWDWNVHAGYKYLESDATIDAFVDSDFGLGGTNLKGYFVGGNLGLSENVWATLRWMSANNVAGSPYAVDIVQFDVNARF
;
A
#
# COMPACT_ATOMS: atom_id res chain seq x y z
N MET A 1 -52.31 41.36 -30.69
CA MET A 1 -51.95 41.10 -29.28
C MET A 1 -50.68 40.25 -29.36
N LEU A 2 -49.48 40.79 -29.07
CA LEU A 2 -49.02 41.28 -27.76
C LEU A 2 -49.03 40.14 -26.71
N ASN A 3 -47.93 39.65 -26.13
CA ASN A 3 -46.49 39.64 -26.46
C ASN A 3 -45.83 38.50 -25.60
N ASP A 4 -44.53 38.17 -25.57
CA ASP A 4 -43.28 38.78 -26.08
C ASP A 4 -42.14 37.74 -26.30
N LYS A 5 -41.01 38.17 -26.88
CA LYS A 5 -39.66 37.52 -26.87
C LYS A 5 -38.59 38.58 -27.19
N PRO A 6 -37.30 38.44 -26.80
CA PRO A 6 -36.65 37.40 -25.98
C PRO A 6 -35.94 37.99 -24.73
N ASP A 7 -35.12 37.21 -24.02
CA ASP A 7 -33.68 37.56 -23.92
C ASP A 7 -32.84 36.34 -23.49
N ALA A 8 -31.54 36.35 -23.76
CA ALA A 8 -30.59 35.34 -23.32
C ALA A 8 -29.37 35.99 -22.64
N ARG A 9 -29.17 35.76 -21.34
CA ARG A 9 -27.98 36.23 -20.62
C ARG A 9 -27.32 35.15 -19.78
N ARG A 10 -26.01 35.03 -19.98
CA ARG A 10 -25.09 34.31 -19.08
C ARG A 10 -25.07 35.01 -17.73
N HIS A 11 -25.12 34.27 -16.64
CA HIS A 11 -24.45 34.64 -15.40
C HIS A 11 -23.80 33.40 -14.78
N LEU A 12 -22.53 33.51 -14.43
CA LEU A 12 -21.89 32.59 -13.50
C LEU A 12 -22.43 32.90 -12.09
N MET A 13 -22.57 31.87 -11.26
CA MET A 13 -22.54 32.03 -9.80
C MET A 13 -21.49 31.09 -9.21
N PRO A 14 -20.75 31.51 -8.17
CA PRO A 14 -19.56 30.83 -7.70
C PRO A 14 -19.84 29.73 -6.67
N ILE A 15 -18.82 28.91 -6.44
CA ILE A 15 -18.74 27.93 -5.35
C ILE A 15 -18.80 28.66 -4.00
N ALA A 16 -19.66 28.21 -3.10
CA ALA A 16 -19.73 28.66 -1.71
C ALA A 16 -20.04 27.48 -0.77
N VAL A 17 -19.03 26.66 -0.48
CA VAL A 17 -19.15 25.56 0.51
C VAL A 17 -19.07 26.16 1.91
N ALA A 18 -20.21 26.28 2.59
CA ALA A 18 -20.30 26.82 3.93
C ALA A 18 -19.85 25.80 4.99
N ILE A 19 -18.58 25.86 5.40
CA ILE A 19 -18.05 25.12 6.55
C ILE A 19 -18.57 25.80 7.83
N CYS A 20 -19.67 25.32 8.43
CA CYS A 20 -20.08 25.72 9.78
C CYS A 20 -21.15 24.83 10.44
N ALA A 21 -20.78 23.68 11.02
CA ALA A 21 -21.54 23.02 12.10
C ALA A 21 -20.72 21.92 12.81
N LEU A 22 -20.70 21.96 14.16
CA LEU A 22 -20.18 20.98 15.15
C LEU A 22 -18.80 21.26 15.78
N SER A 23 -18.74 22.30 16.62
CA SER A 23 -17.62 22.54 17.54
C SER A 23 -18.07 23.21 18.86
N CYS A 24 -18.99 22.58 19.60
CA CYS A 24 -19.52 23.09 20.89
C CYS A 24 -19.62 21.99 21.95
N ALA A 25 -18.50 21.61 22.58
CA ALA A 25 -18.47 20.79 23.80
C ALA A 25 -17.20 21.04 24.62
N ALA A 26 -17.24 22.03 25.52
CA ALA A 26 -16.20 22.29 26.51
C ALA A 26 -16.86 22.52 27.90
N PRO A 27 -16.47 21.79 28.96
CA PRO A 27 -17.12 21.87 30.26
C PRO A 27 -16.56 23.00 31.14
N ALA A 28 -17.43 23.69 31.89
CA ALA A 28 -17.06 24.77 32.80
C ALA A 28 -17.70 24.63 34.20
N LEU A 29 -16.86 24.23 35.16
CA LEU A 29 -16.85 24.40 36.64
C LEU A 29 -18.03 25.10 37.38
N GLY A 30 -18.43 24.49 38.53
CA GLY A 30 -19.18 25.11 39.65
C GLY A 30 -20.08 24.08 40.37
N GLN A 31 -19.77 23.52 41.54
CA GLN A 31 -19.90 24.08 42.92
C GLN A 31 -21.36 24.40 43.32
N THR A 32 -21.91 24.04 44.50
CA THR A 32 -21.34 23.69 45.84
C THR A 32 -22.15 22.63 46.63
N ALA A 33 -21.55 22.08 47.71
CA ALA A 33 -22.18 21.43 48.89
C ALA A 33 -23.00 20.12 48.64
N LYS A 34 -22.99 19.06 49.46
CA LYS A 34 -22.42 18.69 50.79
C LYS A 34 -22.53 17.13 50.85
N GLU A 35 -21.81 16.30 51.61
CA GLU A 35 -20.63 16.33 52.52
C GLU A 35 -20.16 14.83 52.64
N GLN A 36 -19.12 14.34 53.33
CA GLN A 36 -18.11 14.78 54.31
C GLN A 36 -16.87 13.82 54.19
N GLY A 37 -16.01 13.67 55.22
CA GLY A 37 -15.26 12.41 55.44
C GLY A 37 -13.72 12.36 55.35
N ALA A 38 -13.00 13.13 56.18
CA ALA A 38 -11.65 12.84 56.74
C ALA A 38 -10.37 12.78 55.85
N ALA A 39 -9.22 13.05 56.51
CA ALA A 39 -7.79 12.86 56.13
C ALA A 39 -7.28 13.51 54.81
N SER A 40 -6.44 14.56 54.82
CA SER A 40 -4.98 14.62 55.16
C SER A 40 -4.09 13.72 54.27
N ASP A 41 -3.05 14.19 53.57
CA ASP A 41 -2.27 15.43 53.75
C ASP A 41 -1.83 16.13 52.44
N LYS A 42 -1.40 17.40 52.57
CA LYS A 42 -0.77 18.17 51.47
C LYS A 42 0.75 18.08 51.50
N LYS A 43 1.38 17.87 50.35
CA LYS A 43 2.76 18.32 50.10
C LYS A 43 2.94 18.73 48.63
N ALA A 44 3.49 19.91 48.41
CA ALA A 44 3.69 20.48 47.07
C ALA A 44 5.14 20.28 46.59
N GLU A 45 5.32 20.18 45.27
CA GLU A 45 6.63 20.34 44.62
C GLU A 45 7.17 21.77 44.78
N PRO A 46 8.49 21.94 44.68
CA PRO A 46 9.02 23.04 43.89
C PRO A 46 10.01 22.61 42.80
N LYS A 47 10.02 23.43 41.74
CA LYS A 47 10.80 23.38 40.51
C LYS A 47 12.24 22.85 40.62
N ARG A 48 12.67 22.12 39.57
CA ARG A 48 14.07 21.80 39.27
C ARG A 48 14.91 23.08 39.04
N THR A 49 16.09 23.11 39.63
CA THR A 49 17.27 23.83 39.09
C THR A 49 18.37 22.79 38.82
N GLY A 50 19.16 23.00 37.77
CA GLY A 50 20.20 22.04 37.34
C GLY A 50 21.61 22.57 37.62
N VAL A 51 22.53 21.66 37.99
CA VAL A 51 23.98 21.89 38.03
C VAL A 51 24.69 20.68 37.43
N SER A 52 25.85 20.91 36.82
CA SER A 52 26.60 19.97 35.99
C SER A 52 27.26 18.79 36.75
N ARG A 53 27.55 17.72 36.01
CA ARG A 53 28.56 16.71 36.39
C ARG A 53 29.98 17.27 36.20
N ALA A 54 30.95 16.53 36.76
CA ALA A 54 32.40 16.72 36.63
C ALA A 54 32.99 17.99 37.29
N SER A 55 33.38 17.83 38.55
CA SER A 55 34.42 18.60 39.23
C SER A 55 35.07 17.66 40.27
N PRO A 56 36.39 17.71 40.52
CA PRO A 56 37.02 16.86 41.54
C PRO A 56 36.41 17.12 42.93
N ALA A 57 36.35 16.07 43.75
CA ALA A 57 35.76 16.16 45.09
C ALA A 57 36.49 17.20 45.94
N SER A 58 35.79 18.26 46.36
CA SER A 58 36.36 19.28 47.21
C SER A 58 36.56 18.75 48.64
N PRO A 59 37.66 19.08 49.35
CA PRO A 59 37.94 18.56 50.69
C PRO A 59 36.78 18.76 51.68
N ASN A 60 36.06 19.88 51.54
CA ASN A 60 34.89 20.23 52.35
C ASN A 60 33.75 19.19 52.26
N ALA A 61 33.63 18.43 51.17
CA ALA A 61 32.62 17.39 51.04
C ALA A 61 32.90 16.21 51.99
N THR A 62 34.16 15.75 52.04
CA THR A 62 34.59 14.64 52.92
C THR A 62 34.49 15.03 54.39
N ILE A 63 34.92 16.25 54.75
CA ILE A 63 34.84 16.77 56.13
C ILE A 63 33.37 16.88 56.57
N ASN A 64 32.47 17.36 55.72
CA ASN A 64 31.03 17.40 56.01
C ASN A 64 30.41 16.01 56.17
N LEU A 65 30.87 15.00 55.43
CA LEU A 65 30.41 13.61 55.56
C LEU A 65 30.85 13.01 56.91
N VAL A 66 32.12 13.21 57.31
CA VAL A 66 32.63 12.75 58.62
C VAL A 66 31.84 13.41 59.77
N ASN A 67 31.58 14.72 59.69
CA ASN A 67 30.77 15.44 60.68
C ASN A 67 29.30 14.96 60.73
N LEU A 68 28.74 14.49 59.62
CA LEU A 68 27.42 13.84 59.59
C LEU A 68 27.43 12.46 60.27
N LEU A 69 28.48 11.66 60.06
CA LEU A 69 28.61 10.33 60.68
C LEU A 69 28.81 10.41 62.20
N VAL A 70 29.49 11.45 62.71
CA VAL A 70 29.54 11.76 64.16
C VAL A 70 28.14 12.11 64.68
N LYS A 71 27.40 13.00 63.98
CA LYS A 71 26.03 13.37 64.37
C LYS A 71 25.03 12.21 64.33
N GLN A 72 25.29 11.18 63.54
CA GLN A 72 24.50 9.95 63.51
C GLN A 72 24.98 8.88 64.51
N GLY A 73 25.99 9.19 65.34
CA GLY A 73 26.51 8.27 66.36
C GLY A 73 27.35 7.10 65.82
N VAL A 74 27.69 7.12 64.53
CA VAL A 74 28.42 6.03 63.84
C VAL A 74 29.93 6.10 64.12
N LEU A 75 30.46 7.30 64.35
CA LEU A 75 31.87 7.55 64.70
C LEU A 75 31.97 8.32 66.02
N LYS A 76 32.96 7.98 66.84
CA LYS A 76 33.34 8.80 68.00
C LYS A 76 34.10 10.04 67.54
N GLU A 77 33.97 11.13 68.29
CA GLU A 77 34.54 12.44 67.94
C GLU A 77 36.07 12.41 67.79
N GLU A 78 36.77 11.65 68.63
CA GLU A 78 38.21 11.38 68.54
C GLU A 78 38.61 10.69 67.22
N GLN A 79 37.81 9.74 66.75
CA GLN A 79 38.05 9.01 65.49
C GLN A 79 37.80 9.90 64.28
N ALA A 80 36.80 10.79 64.36
CA ALA A 80 36.52 11.78 63.34
C ALA A 80 37.64 12.82 63.21
N GLN A 81 38.21 13.30 64.31
CA GLN A 81 39.36 14.21 64.29
C GLN A 81 40.60 13.55 63.65
N ALA A 82 40.85 12.26 63.92
CA ALA A 82 41.92 11.51 63.27
C ALA A 82 41.71 11.38 61.74
N LEU A 83 40.49 11.06 61.30
CA LEU A 83 40.14 10.94 59.88
C LEU A 83 40.20 12.28 59.14
N ILE A 84 39.76 13.38 59.77
CA ILE A 84 39.86 14.74 59.19
C ILE A 84 41.34 15.11 59.02
N LYS A 85 42.18 14.87 60.03
CA LYS A 85 43.61 15.14 59.95
C LYS A 85 44.27 14.34 58.81
N GLN A 86 44.01 13.04 58.72
CA GLN A 86 44.53 12.21 57.64
C GLN A 86 44.10 12.73 56.27
N ALA A 87 42.83 13.14 56.11
CA ALA A 87 42.32 13.69 54.85
C ALA A 87 42.97 15.03 54.47
N ASP A 88 43.27 15.90 55.44
CA ASP A 88 44.00 17.15 55.19
C ASP A 88 45.48 16.93 54.86
N ASP A 89 46.15 15.98 55.55
CA ASP A 89 47.54 15.57 55.27
C ASP A 89 47.65 14.93 53.87
N GLU A 90 46.76 14.00 53.50
CA GLU A 90 46.68 13.42 52.15
C GLU A 90 46.36 14.47 51.08
N ALA A 91 45.43 15.39 51.37
CA ALA A 91 45.14 16.51 50.46
C ALA A 91 46.32 17.49 50.34
N TYR A 92 47.11 17.69 51.39
CA TYR A 92 48.33 18.51 51.34
C TYR A 92 49.39 17.85 50.44
N VAL A 93 49.70 16.57 50.66
CA VAL A 93 50.61 15.78 49.80
C VAL A 93 50.13 15.78 48.35
N SER A 94 48.83 15.60 48.11
CA SER A 94 48.24 15.63 46.76
C SER A 94 48.38 17.00 46.08
N ARG A 95 48.16 18.10 46.83
CA ARG A 95 48.35 19.48 46.34
C ARG A 95 49.82 19.81 46.07
N GLN A 96 50.74 19.23 46.84
CA GLN A 96 52.18 19.43 46.67
C GLN A 96 52.73 18.61 45.49
N ALA A 97 52.38 17.34 45.38
CA ALA A 97 52.70 16.49 44.23
C ALA A 97 52.16 17.06 42.91
N ALA A 98 50.94 17.63 42.91
CA ALA A 98 50.39 18.32 41.75
C ALA A 98 51.20 19.56 41.36
N LYS A 99 51.64 20.37 42.33
CA LYS A 99 52.52 21.53 42.08
C LYS A 99 53.87 21.09 41.51
N ASP A 100 54.53 20.12 42.14
CA ASP A 100 55.84 19.62 41.71
C ASP A 100 55.76 18.98 40.32
N ALA A 101 54.65 18.33 39.97
CA ALA A 101 54.38 17.85 38.62
C ALA A 101 54.22 19.00 37.61
N THR A 102 53.47 20.06 37.95
CA THR A 102 53.35 21.24 37.05
C THR A 102 54.66 22.00 36.88
N VAL A 103 55.48 22.15 37.93
CA VAL A 103 56.80 22.81 37.83
C VAL A 103 57.74 21.99 36.94
N LYS A 104 57.82 20.66 37.13
CA LYS A 104 58.62 19.78 36.28
C LYS A 104 58.12 19.75 34.83
N ALA A 105 56.81 19.87 34.60
CA ALA A 105 56.25 19.98 33.25
C ALA A 105 56.65 21.30 32.56
N ASP A 106 56.58 22.44 33.27
CA ASP A 106 57.01 23.74 32.75
C ASP A 106 58.52 23.81 32.49
N GLU A 107 59.34 23.21 33.36
CA GLU A 107 60.79 23.12 33.17
C GLU A 107 61.14 22.21 32.00
N ALA A 108 60.48 21.05 31.86
CA ALA A 108 60.63 20.17 30.71
C ALA A 108 60.17 20.85 29.40
N ALA A 109 59.08 21.62 29.42
CA ALA A 109 58.61 22.39 28.27
C ALA A 109 59.59 23.50 27.86
N LYS A 110 60.19 24.21 28.83
CA LYS A 110 61.24 25.21 28.58
C LYS A 110 62.51 24.55 28.00
N ALA A 111 62.94 23.42 28.55
CA ALA A 111 64.08 22.66 28.02
C ALA A 111 63.83 22.14 26.59
N ALA A 112 62.64 21.60 26.32
CA ALA A 112 62.24 21.12 24.99
C ALA A 112 62.18 22.26 23.96
N ASN A 113 61.64 23.42 24.32
CA ASN A 113 61.60 24.59 23.44
C ASN A 113 63.01 25.16 23.17
N ALA A 114 63.89 25.18 24.18
CA ALA A 114 65.29 25.60 24.00
C ALA A 114 66.07 24.63 23.09
N ALA A 115 65.85 23.31 23.22
CA ALA A 115 66.46 22.31 22.34
C ALA A 115 65.92 22.39 20.89
N SER A 116 64.60 22.62 20.73
CA SER A 116 63.93 22.78 19.44
C SER A 116 64.49 23.98 18.65
N ALA A 117 64.76 25.10 19.32
CA ALA A 117 65.32 26.31 18.71
C ALA A 117 66.78 26.17 18.24
N ALA A 118 67.50 25.13 18.66
CA ALA A 118 68.94 24.97 18.43
C ALA A 118 69.32 24.01 17.29
N ALA A 119 68.36 23.29 16.69
CA ALA A 119 68.70 22.13 15.84
C ALA A 119 67.72 21.80 14.68
N GLN A 120 67.56 22.70 13.70
CA GLN A 120 67.08 22.31 12.36
C GLN A 120 67.70 23.12 11.20
N PRO A 121 68.36 22.44 10.24
CA PRO A 121 68.29 22.79 8.82
C PRO A 121 66.92 22.38 8.24
N PRO A 122 66.40 23.04 7.19
CA PRO A 122 65.06 22.79 6.69
C PRO A 122 64.95 21.46 5.91
N GLY A 123 63.93 20.64 6.19
CA GLY A 123 63.54 19.54 5.28
C GLY A 123 62.71 18.37 5.84
N THR A 124 62.65 18.15 7.15
CA THR A 124 62.12 16.87 7.71
C THR A 124 60.79 17.00 8.48
N ARG A 125 59.72 16.48 7.87
CA ARG A 125 58.38 16.37 8.46
C ARG A 125 58.39 15.39 9.65
N HIS A 126 58.31 15.90 10.87
CA HIS A 126 58.22 15.06 12.07
C HIS A 126 56.95 14.21 12.08
N VAL A 127 57.12 12.90 12.32
CA VAL A 127 56.04 11.97 12.69
C VAL A 127 56.32 11.49 14.10
N THR A 128 55.50 11.90 15.06
CA THR A 128 55.66 11.52 16.47
C THR A 128 55.52 10.00 16.61
N TYR A 129 56.64 9.31 16.89
CA TYR A 129 56.65 7.85 17.04
C TYR A 129 55.97 7.44 18.35
N VAL A 130 54.66 7.26 18.32
CA VAL A 130 53.91 6.63 19.42
C VAL A 130 54.40 5.18 19.55
N PRO A 131 54.96 4.76 20.70
CA PRO A 131 55.51 3.41 20.88
C PRO A 131 54.46 2.33 20.64
N GLU A 132 54.89 1.20 20.09
CA GLU A 132 53.98 0.16 19.61
C GLU A 132 53.18 -0.50 20.74
N ILE A 133 53.76 -0.56 21.95
CA ILE A 133 53.05 -1.01 23.16
C ILE A 133 51.89 -0.07 23.55
N VAL A 134 52.06 1.24 23.40
CA VAL A 134 51.02 2.26 23.67
C VAL A 134 49.94 2.19 22.59
N LYS A 135 50.31 2.01 21.30
CA LYS A 135 49.35 1.74 20.22
C LYS A 135 48.53 0.46 20.48
N ARG A 136 49.14 -0.57 21.07
CA ARG A 136 48.46 -1.82 21.43
C ARG A 136 47.53 -1.65 22.63
N GLN A 137 47.97 -0.94 23.67
CA GLN A 137 47.14 -0.62 24.85
C GLN A 137 45.92 0.21 24.45
N LEU A 138 46.12 1.34 23.74
CA LEU A 138 45.04 2.16 23.21
C LEU A 138 44.07 1.37 22.33
N ARG A 139 44.56 0.42 21.50
CA ARG A 139 43.68 -0.41 20.67
C ARG A 139 42.79 -1.34 21.51
N GLU A 140 43.32 -2.00 22.54
CA GLU A 140 42.51 -2.88 23.41
C GLU A 140 41.60 -2.08 24.36
N GLU A 141 42.01 -0.89 24.78
CA GLU A 141 41.21 0.04 25.60
C GLU A 141 40.05 0.62 24.80
N ILE A 142 40.30 1.19 23.61
CA ILE A 142 39.24 1.65 22.69
C ILE A 142 38.32 0.49 22.29
N LYS A 143 38.85 -0.71 22.06
CA LYS A 143 38.04 -1.90 21.75
C LYS A 143 37.14 -2.31 22.93
N ARG A 144 37.63 -2.23 24.18
CA ARG A 144 36.81 -2.45 25.38
C ARG A 144 35.73 -1.39 25.52
N ASP A 145 36.07 -0.11 25.40
CA ASP A 145 35.12 0.99 25.53
C ASP A 145 34.06 0.98 24.42
N VAL A 146 34.44 0.66 23.18
CA VAL A 146 33.48 0.50 22.07
C VAL A 146 32.57 -0.70 22.31
N MET A 147 33.08 -1.85 22.76
CA MET A 147 32.23 -3.02 23.06
C MET A 147 31.28 -2.74 24.24
N ALA A 148 31.79 -2.21 25.35
CA ALA A 148 30.99 -1.88 26.53
C ALA A 148 29.97 -0.76 26.28
N LYS A 149 30.29 0.18 25.37
CA LYS A 149 29.35 1.22 24.93
C LYS A 149 28.32 0.65 23.95
N ALA A 150 28.70 -0.23 23.04
CA ALA A 150 27.76 -0.89 22.12
C ALA A 150 26.76 -1.79 22.86
N GLU A 151 27.22 -2.57 23.84
CA GLU A 151 26.38 -3.38 24.73
C GLU A 151 25.39 -2.51 25.54
N LYS A 152 25.82 -1.30 25.96
CA LYS A 152 25.02 -0.38 26.78
C LYS A 152 24.06 0.52 25.99
N GLU A 153 24.44 0.94 24.79
CA GLU A 153 23.60 1.74 23.88
C GLU A 153 22.84 0.86 22.87
N ASN A 154 22.94 -0.47 23.02
CA ASN A 154 22.28 -1.50 22.23
C ASN A 154 22.61 -1.44 20.72
N TRP A 155 23.83 -0.99 20.39
CA TRP A 155 24.37 -0.94 19.02
C TRP A 155 24.76 -2.35 18.56
N ALA A 156 23.76 -3.16 18.20
CA ALA A 156 23.90 -4.49 17.62
C ALA A 156 24.81 -5.45 18.42
N SER A 157 24.40 -5.77 19.65
CA SER A 157 25.04 -6.74 20.57
C SER A 157 25.52 -8.01 19.86
N PRO A 158 26.84 -8.21 19.64
CA PRO A 158 27.35 -9.29 18.78
C PRO A 158 27.01 -10.68 19.33
N GLY A 159 26.12 -11.40 18.63
CA GLY A 159 25.69 -12.75 18.99
C GLY A 159 24.34 -12.85 19.72
N ALA A 160 23.61 -11.74 19.94
CA ALA A 160 22.27 -11.79 20.54
C ALA A 160 21.25 -12.58 19.67
N TYR A 161 21.45 -12.60 18.35
CA TYR A 161 20.72 -13.42 17.40
C TYR A 161 21.69 -14.07 16.40
N PRO A 162 21.41 -15.29 15.91
CA PRO A 162 22.18 -15.90 14.82
C PRO A 162 22.25 -15.00 13.59
N GLU A 163 23.33 -15.12 12.82
CA GLU A 163 23.58 -14.26 11.65
C GLU A 163 22.45 -14.31 10.60
N TRP A 164 21.80 -15.47 10.43
CA TRP A 164 20.63 -15.63 9.56
C TRP A 164 19.41 -14.83 10.04
N ALA A 165 19.23 -14.67 11.34
CA ALA A 165 18.08 -13.97 11.92
C ALA A 165 18.26 -12.44 11.83
N GLN A 166 19.50 -11.95 11.86
CA GLN A 166 19.81 -10.53 11.64
C GLN A 166 19.56 -10.08 10.18
N ARG A 167 19.50 -11.04 9.24
CA ARG A 167 19.20 -10.83 7.82
C ARG A 167 17.72 -10.98 7.46
N ILE A 168 16.83 -11.20 8.44
CA ILE A 168 15.39 -11.28 8.24
C ILE A 168 14.69 -10.02 8.75
N ARG A 169 13.95 -9.35 7.86
CA ARG A 169 13.05 -8.24 8.19
C ARG A 169 11.61 -8.71 8.14
N PHE A 170 10.91 -8.64 9.28
CA PHE A 170 9.45 -8.69 9.31
C PHE A 170 8.86 -7.30 9.08
N TYR A 171 7.71 -7.24 8.42
CA TYR A 171 6.95 -6.00 8.16
C TYR A 171 5.46 -6.34 8.08
N GLY A 172 4.56 -5.37 8.26
CA GLY A 172 3.14 -5.64 8.15
C GLY A 172 2.23 -4.43 8.23
N ASP A 173 0.95 -4.67 7.96
CA ASP A 173 -0.12 -3.70 8.20
C ASP A 173 -1.41 -4.34 8.71
N LEU A 174 -2.09 -3.59 9.58
CA LEU A 174 -3.42 -3.89 10.09
C LEU A 174 -4.34 -2.73 9.73
N ARG A 175 -5.52 -3.03 9.22
CA ARG A 175 -6.61 -2.07 9.00
C ARG A 175 -7.89 -2.60 9.57
N ALA A 176 -8.56 -1.83 10.42
CA ALA A 176 -9.98 -1.98 10.71
C ALA A 176 -10.77 -0.97 9.87
N ARG A 177 -11.85 -1.40 9.22
CA ARG A 177 -12.68 -0.61 8.30
C ARG A 177 -14.14 -0.69 8.69
N TYR A 178 -14.80 0.45 8.88
CA TYR A 178 -16.25 0.56 8.68
C TYR A 178 -16.51 0.94 7.21
N GLN A 179 -17.49 0.29 6.59
CA GLN A 179 -17.94 0.59 5.23
C GLN A 179 -19.46 0.63 5.19
N GLY A 180 -20.03 1.81 4.92
CA GLY A 180 -21.40 1.97 4.44
C GLY A 180 -21.42 2.03 2.92
N SER A 181 -22.35 1.31 2.28
CA SER A 181 -22.60 1.34 0.84
C SER A 181 -24.10 1.55 0.63
N PHE A 182 -24.46 2.63 -0.05
CA PHE A 182 -25.82 3.16 -0.13
C PHE A 182 -26.27 3.28 -1.58
N PHE A 183 -27.48 2.83 -1.90
CA PHE A 183 -27.99 2.72 -3.26
C PHE A 183 -29.21 3.63 -3.47
N PRO A 184 -29.14 4.62 -4.38
CA PRO A 184 -30.31 5.43 -4.73
C PRO A 184 -31.36 4.62 -5.49
N THR A 185 -32.59 5.12 -5.51
CA THR A 185 -33.67 4.56 -6.32
C THR A 185 -33.41 4.75 -7.82
N GLY A 186 -33.92 3.83 -8.65
CA GLY A 186 -33.77 3.87 -10.11
C GLY A 186 -32.60 3.05 -10.68
N ASN A 187 -31.80 2.40 -9.82
CA ASN A 187 -30.84 1.38 -10.25
C ASN A 187 -31.54 0.13 -10.79
N ASP A 188 -30.93 -0.51 -11.79
CA ASP A 188 -31.40 -1.75 -12.40
C ASP A 188 -30.94 -2.96 -11.59
N GLN A 189 -31.88 -3.63 -10.92
CA GLN A 189 -31.62 -4.83 -10.12
C GLN A 189 -31.62 -6.13 -10.96
N LEU A 190 -32.03 -6.06 -12.23
CA LEU A 190 -32.20 -7.21 -13.11
C LEU A 190 -31.00 -7.38 -14.04
N ASN A 191 -30.49 -6.31 -14.67
CA ASN A 191 -29.47 -6.45 -15.72
C ASN A 191 -28.01 -6.19 -15.26
N ASP A 192 -27.74 -6.07 -13.96
CA ASP A 192 -26.36 -6.05 -13.42
C ASP A 192 -25.85 -7.49 -13.18
N TRP A 193 -25.54 -8.21 -14.28
CA TRP A 193 -25.16 -9.63 -14.31
C TRP A 193 -23.85 -9.91 -13.55
N ASN A 194 -23.91 -10.84 -12.59
CA ASN A 194 -22.75 -11.31 -11.82
C ASN A 194 -22.06 -12.48 -12.56
N PHE A 195 -21.35 -12.12 -13.65
CA PHE A 195 -20.59 -13.06 -14.46
C PHE A 195 -19.53 -13.83 -13.66
N ASN A 196 -18.97 -13.25 -12.59
CA ASN A 196 -18.04 -13.96 -11.71
C ASN A 196 -18.71 -15.18 -11.07
N SER A 197 -19.91 -15.01 -10.49
CA SER A 197 -20.66 -16.11 -9.85
C SER A 197 -21.03 -17.25 -10.82
N ILE A 198 -21.25 -16.93 -12.10
CA ILE A 198 -21.53 -17.94 -13.15
C ILE A 198 -20.22 -18.63 -13.54
N ASN A 199 -19.15 -17.87 -13.81
CA ASN A 199 -17.89 -18.41 -14.29
C ASN A 199 -17.07 -19.18 -13.24
N THR A 200 -17.28 -18.93 -11.95
CA THR A 200 -16.70 -19.74 -10.86
C THR A 200 -17.63 -20.86 -10.38
N GLY A 201 -18.80 -21.04 -11.00
CA GLY A 201 -19.81 -22.03 -10.63
C GLY A 201 -20.27 -22.89 -11.81
N SER A 202 -21.49 -23.41 -11.71
CA SER A 202 -22.19 -24.11 -12.80
C SER A 202 -22.62 -23.13 -13.91
N PRO A 203 -22.77 -23.58 -15.17
CA PRO A 203 -23.24 -22.72 -16.25
C PRO A 203 -24.71 -22.34 -16.04
N TYR A 204 -25.08 -21.14 -16.46
CA TYR A 204 -26.44 -20.61 -16.28
C TYR A 204 -27.31 -20.85 -17.52
N ASP A 205 -28.54 -21.32 -17.34
CA ASP A 205 -29.52 -21.53 -18.42
C ASP A 205 -30.13 -20.20 -18.88
N VAL A 206 -29.74 -19.70 -20.05
CA VAL A 206 -30.27 -18.44 -20.61
C VAL A 206 -31.64 -18.59 -21.31
N GLY A 207 -32.29 -19.75 -21.19
CA GLY A 207 -33.63 -19.99 -21.77
C GLY A 207 -34.72 -19.11 -21.12
N GLU A 208 -35.66 -18.64 -21.94
CA GLU A 208 -36.76 -17.75 -21.50
C GLU A 208 -37.59 -18.30 -20.32
N LEU A 209 -37.65 -19.62 -20.15
CA LEU A 209 -38.43 -20.28 -19.10
C LEU A 209 -37.56 -20.91 -18.00
N ALA A 210 -36.28 -20.51 -17.88
CA ALA A 210 -35.40 -20.92 -16.79
C ALA A 210 -36.06 -20.69 -15.41
N LEU A 211 -35.86 -21.62 -14.47
CA LEU A 211 -36.61 -21.65 -13.19
C LEU A 211 -36.09 -20.66 -12.12
N ALA A 212 -35.00 -19.94 -12.41
CA ALA A 212 -34.41 -18.94 -11.54
C ALA A 212 -33.83 -17.81 -12.41
N TYR A 213 -33.83 -16.58 -11.88
CA TYR A 213 -33.08 -15.48 -12.47
C TYR A 213 -31.57 -15.75 -12.42
N TRP A 214 -30.83 -15.15 -13.34
CA TRP A 214 -29.36 -15.17 -13.31
C TRP A 214 -28.83 -14.47 -12.04
N PRO A 215 -27.64 -14.87 -11.54
CA PRO A 215 -26.96 -14.13 -10.48
C PRO A 215 -26.75 -12.66 -10.87
N THR A 216 -27.17 -11.74 -10.00
CA THR A 216 -26.91 -10.29 -10.15
C THR A 216 -26.02 -9.76 -9.03
N TYR A 217 -25.47 -8.56 -9.22
CA TYR A 217 -24.87 -7.80 -8.14
C TYR A 217 -25.94 -7.06 -7.33
N ASN A 218 -25.63 -6.72 -6.08
CA ASN A 218 -26.48 -5.83 -5.31
C ASN A 218 -26.39 -4.41 -5.88
N ALA A 219 -27.50 -3.96 -6.47
CA ALA A 219 -27.68 -2.62 -7.01
C ALA A 219 -28.73 -1.79 -6.25
N GLY A 220 -29.30 -2.27 -5.14
CA GLY A 220 -30.50 -1.63 -4.57
C GLY A 220 -30.82 -1.91 -3.10
N GLN A 221 -29.90 -2.47 -2.32
CA GLN A 221 -30.06 -2.69 -0.88
C GLN A 221 -28.85 -2.16 -0.11
N ASP A 222 -29.07 -1.20 0.77
CA ASP A 222 -28.00 -0.59 1.58
C ASP A 222 -27.29 -1.62 2.46
N ARG A 223 -25.96 -1.51 2.57
CA ARG A 223 -25.15 -2.42 3.38
C ARG A 223 -24.13 -1.65 4.21
N GLN A 224 -24.26 -1.77 5.53
CA GLN A 224 -23.26 -1.36 6.51
C GLN A 224 -22.49 -2.59 6.97
N GLN A 225 -21.16 -2.52 7.02
CA GLN A 225 -20.32 -3.65 7.40
C GLN A 225 -19.00 -3.21 8.03
N PHE A 226 -18.51 -4.02 8.97
CA PHE A 226 -17.16 -3.92 9.49
C PHE A 226 -16.28 -4.98 8.81
N ARG A 227 -15.10 -4.56 8.34
CA ARG A 227 -14.12 -5.39 7.63
C ARG A 227 -12.75 -5.16 8.27
N PHE A 228 -11.84 -6.10 8.09
CA PHE A 228 -10.44 -5.89 8.43
C PHE A 228 -9.51 -6.40 7.33
N ARG A 229 -8.27 -5.89 7.33
CA ARG A 229 -7.13 -6.44 6.61
C ARG A 229 -6.02 -6.67 7.63
N GLY A 230 -5.40 -7.84 7.60
CA GLY A 230 -4.13 -8.11 8.26
C GLY A 230 -3.15 -8.71 7.26
N ARG A 231 -1.95 -8.14 7.18
CA ARG A 231 -0.86 -8.65 6.33
C ARG A 231 0.43 -8.73 7.13
N LEU A 232 1.12 -9.87 7.00
CA LEU A 232 2.43 -10.11 7.59
C LEU A 232 3.40 -10.53 6.49
N GLY A 233 4.46 -9.74 6.32
CA GLY A 233 5.55 -9.97 5.41
C GLY A 233 6.84 -10.35 6.13
N MET A 234 7.66 -11.12 5.44
CA MET A 234 9.02 -11.46 5.81
C MET A 234 9.90 -11.32 4.57
N GLU A 235 11.01 -10.60 4.68
CA GLU A 235 12.05 -10.52 3.65
C GLU A 235 13.38 -10.98 4.24
N ALA A 236 14.15 -11.76 3.47
CA ALA A 236 15.46 -12.28 3.86
C ALA A 236 16.54 -11.86 2.87
N ASP A 237 17.65 -11.29 3.36
CA ASP A 237 18.86 -11.02 2.57
C ASP A 237 19.66 -12.32 2.36
N LEU A 238 19.88 -12.66 1.09
CA LEU A 238 20.60 -13.86 0.62
C LEU A 238 22.02 -13.55 0.12
N PHE A 239 22.50 -12.32 0.35
CA PHE A 239 23.75 -11.74 -0.13
C PHE A 239 23.83 -11.48 -1.65
N ASN A 240 24.88 -10.76 -2.05
CA ASN A 240 25.25 -10.49 -3.44
C ASN A 240 24.14 -9.83 -4.28
N GLY A 241 23.26 -9.07 -3.63
CA GLY A 241 22.11 -8.40 -4.25
C GLY A 241 20.83 -9.23 -4.30
N PHE A 242 20.83 -10.49 -3.81
CA PHE A 242 19.62 -11.31 -3.76
C PHE A 242 18.85 -11.11 -2.45
N SER A 243 17.53 -10.89 -2.55
CA SER A 243 16.60 -11.05 -1.41
C SER A 243 15.42 -11.96 -1.78
N ALA A 244 14.82 -12.60 -0.78
CA ALA A 244 13.60 -13.40 -0.96
C ALA A 244 12.50 -12.90 -0.02
N GLY A 245 11.28 -12.75 -0.54
CA GLY A 245 10.14 -12.20 0.18
C GLY A 245 8.93 -13.14 0.20
N LEU A 246 8.30 -13.25 1.36
CA LEU A 246 7.04 -13.99 1.58
C LEU A 246 6.05 -13.06 2.28
N ARG A 247 4.79 -13.02 1.83
CA ARG A 247 3.72 -12.26 2.50
C ARG A 247 2.45 -13.11 2.59
N ILE A 248 1.86 -13.17 3.78
CA ILE A 248 0.54 -13.76 4.01
C ILE A 248 -0.47 -12.64 4.30
N ALA A 249 -1.73 -12.87 3.90
CA ALA A 249 -2.81 -11.92 4.09
C ALA A 249 -4.12 -12.59 4.50
N THR A 250 -4.97 -11.83 5.18
CA THR A 250 -6.41 -12.11 5.30
C THR A 250 -7.11 -11.95 3.95
N GLY A 251 -8.23 -12.65 3.75
CA GLY A 251 -9.09 -12.44 2.59
C GLY A 251 -10.38 -13.25 2.67
N GLU A 252 -11.51 -12.64 2.32
CA GLU A 252 -12.82 -13.32 2.35
C GLU A 252 -13.04 -14.30 1.18
N ASN A 253 -12.29 -14.15 0.09
CA ASN A 253 -12.28 -15.04 -1.06
C ASN A 253 -10.94 -14.93 -1.83
N SER A 254 -10.83 -15.61 -2.97
CA SER A 254 -9.65 -15.63 -3.84
C SER A 254 -9.50 -14.39 -4.76
N SER A 255 -10.07 -13.24 -4.39
CA SER A 255 -9.97 -12.02 -5.20
C SER A 255 -8.52 -11.50 -5.28
N PRO A 256 -7.94 -11.32 -6.48
CA PRO A 256 -6.57 -10.81 -6.65
C PRO A 256 -6.43 -9.34 -6.25
N VAL A 257 -7.54 -8.61 -6.06
CA VAL A 257 -7.58 -7.16 -5.79
C VAL A 257 -8.15 -6.80 -4.41
N SER A 258 -8.44 -7.76 -3.52
CA SER A 258 -8.91 -7.44 -2.16
C SER A 258 -8.45 -8.45 -1.11
N THR A 259 -7.59 -8.00 -0.18
CA THR A 259 -7.18 -8.74 1.04
C THR A 259 -8.06 -8.37 2.25
N ASN A 260 -9.31 -7.97 1.99
CA ASN A 260 -10.30 -7.65 3.01
C ASN A 260 -10.99 -8.92 3.50
N GLN A 261 -11.26 -9.00 4.80
CA GLN A 261 -12.13 -9.98 5.43
C GLN A 261 -13.27 -9.26 6.14
N THR A 262 -14.51 -9.49 5.74
CA THR A 262 -15.69 -8.98 6.46
C THR A 262 -15.88 -9.74 7.77
N PHE A 263 -16.12 -9.02 8.88
CA PHE A 263 -16.34 -9.63 10.19
C PHE A 263 -17.63 -10.47 10.19
N GLY A 264 -17.57 -11.67 10.79
CA GLY A 264 -18.69 -12.61 10.84
C GLY A 264 -19.01 -13.31 9.50
N SER A 265 -18.29 -13.00 8.42
CA SER A 265 -18.38 -13.76 7.16
C SER A 265 -17.67 -15.12 7.28
N ASN A 266 -17.84 -15.97 6.27
CA ASN A 266 -17.15 -17.26 6.11
C ASN A 266 -17.40 -18.23 7.30
N GLY A 267 -18.70 -18.48 7.55
CA GLY A 267 -19.19 -19.49 8.51
C GLY A 267 -19.98 -18.93 9.69
N GLY A 268 -19.86 -17.62 9.99
CA GLY A 268 -20.54 -16.99 11.12
C GLY A 268 -20.03 -17.49 12.47
N ASN A 269 -20.76 -17.18 13.55
CA ASN A 269 -20.56 -17.79 14.87
C ASN A 269 -19.11 -17.80 15.41
N PHE A 270 -18.34 -16.74 15.12
CA PHE A 270 -16.91 -16.61 15.46
C PHE A 270 -16.00 -17.70 14.84
N SER A 271 -16.35 -18.18 13.64
CA SER A 271 -15.48 -19.03 12.82
C SER A 271 -14.11 -18.38 12.55
N LYS A 272 -13.09 -19.22 12.30
CA LYS A 272 -11.75 -18.75 11.94
C LYS A 272 -11.73 -18.26 10.49
N TYR A 273 -11.14 -17.10 10.27
CA TYR A 273 -10.92 -16.55 8.92
C TYR A 273 -9.77 -17.25 8.19
N ALA A 274 -9.80 -17.20 6.86
CA ALA A 274 -8.76 -17.77 6.01
C ALA A 274 -7.51 -16.87 5.95
N LEU A 275 -6.35 -17.51 5.74
CA LEU A 275 -5.08 -16.86 5.42
C LEU A 275 -4.62 -17.33 4.04
N TRP A 276 -4.17 -16.39 3.22
CA TRP A 276 -3.80 -16.60 1.82
C TRP A 276 -2.33 -16.26 1.59
N LEU A 277 -1.70 -16.94 0.62
CA LEU A 277 -0.40 -16.56 0.09
C LEU A 277 -0.57 -15.29 -0.77
N ASP A 278 -0.07 -14.17 -0.29
CA ASP A 278 -0.24 -12.86 -0.92
C ASP A 278 0.99 -12.53 -1.80
N ARG A 279 2.20 -12.81 -1.33
CA ARG A 279 3.47 -12.68 -2.08
C ARG A 279 4.42 -13.84 -1.78
N GLY A 280 5.27 -14.18 -2.75
CA GLY A 280 6.29 -15.21 -2.66
C GLY A 280 7.26 -15.06 -3.83
N TYR A 281 8.40 -14.39 -3.63
CA TYR A 281 9.30 -13.97 -4.71
C TYR A 281 10.78 -14.05 -4.35
N LEU A 282 11.60 -14.15 -5.39
CA LEU A 282 13.04 -13.87 -5.37
C LEU A 282 13.27 -12.55 -6.10
N LYS A 283 14.18 -11.72 -5.58
CA LYS A 283 14.60 -10.45 -6.17
C LYS A 283 16.12 -10.40 -6.27
N TYR A 284 16.63 -9.79 -7.32
CA TYR A 284 18.05 -9.48 -7.52
C TYR A 284 18.21 -7.97 -7.77
N GLN A 285 19.15 -7.33 -7.10
CA GLN A 285 19.45 -5.90 -7.19
C GLN A 285 20.93 -5.67 -7.48
N ALA A 286 21.25 -4.81 -8.44
CA ALA A 286 22.61 -4.49 -8.85
C ALA A 286 22.84 -2.98 -9.04
N TRP A 287 24.11 -2.59 -9.05
CA TRP A 287 24.59 -1.22 -9.32
C TRP A 287 23.94 -0.12 -8.44
N GLY A 288 23.68 -0.41 -7.16
CA GLY A 288 23.07 0.57 -6.25
C GLY A 288 21.58 0.78 -6.49
N ASP A 289 20.86 -0.29 -6.84
CA ASP A 289 19.44 -0.30 -7.19
C ASP A 289 19.10 0.42 -8.49
N ASP A 290 20.07 0.63 -9.38
CA ASP A 290 19.82 1.06 -10.77
C ASP A 290 19.29 -0.10 -11.64
N LEU A 291 19.54 -1.36 -11.24
CA LEU A 291 18.92 -2.54 -11.83
C LEU A 291 18.23 -3.39 -10.74
N ALA A 292 16.99 -3.82 -11.01
CA ALA A 292 16.32 -4.86 -10.24
C ALA A 292 15.64 -5.89 -11.16
N VAL A 293 15.69 -7.16 -10.76
CA VAL A 293 14.97 -8.28 -11.39
C VAL A 293 14.13 -8.97 -10.32
N SER A 294 12.86 -9.21 -10.60
CA SER A 294 11.92 -9.90 -9.70
C SER A 294 11.35 -11.15 -10.37
N LEU A 295 11.22 -12.24 -9.61
CA LEU A 295 10.73 -13.55 -10.08
C LEU A 295 9.78 -14.17 -9.03
N GLY A 296 8.65 -14.71 -9.47
CA GLY A 296 7.63 -15.29 -8.59
C GLY A 296 6.42 -14.36 -8.44
N ARG A 297 5.83 -14.29 -7.24
CA ARG A 297 4.66 -13.44 -6.92
C ARG A 297 5.06 -12.20 -6.13
N PHE A 298 5.21 -11.05 -6.80
CA PHE A 298 5.70 -9.78 -6.23
C PHE A 298 4.67 -8.63 -6.37
N ASP A 299 4.94 -7.49 -5.72
CA ASP A 299 4.14 -6.26 -5.87
C ASP A 299 4.30 -5.63 -7.27
N ASN A 300 3.35 -4.78 -7.69
CA ASN A 300 3.33 -4.19 -9.03
C ASN A 300 4.69 -3.55 -9.43
N PRO A 301 5.37 -4.03 -10.49
CA PRO A 301 6.65 -3.48 -10.93
C PRO A 301 6.49 -2.17 -11.73
N PHE A 302 5.31 -1.89 -12.27
CA PHE A 302 5.02 -0.68 -13.05
C PHE A 302 4.70 0.48 -12.10
N TRP A 303 5.29 1.65 -12.33
CA TRP A 303 4.95 2.84 -11.56
C TRP A 303 3.58 3.37 -12.00
N SER A 304 2.74 3.68 -11.01
CA SER A 304 1.53 4.47 -11.20
C SER A 304 1.33 5.42 -10.01
N PRO A 305 0.78 6.62 -10.22
CA PRO A 305 0.33 7.51 -9.16
C PRO A 305 -1.08 7.16 -8.62
N THR A 306 -1.90 6.34 -9.29
CA THR A 306 -3.30 6.07 -8.88
C THR A 306 -3.72 4.61 -9.05
N ASP A 307 -4.91 4.24 -8.53
CA ASP A 307 -5.48 2.89 -8.67
C ASP A 307 -6.34 2.74 -9.98
N LEU A 308 -6.04 3.49 -11.06
CA LEU A 308 -6.83 3.46 -12.29
C LEU A 308 -6.54 2.24 -13.17
N ALA A 309 -5.26 1.98 -13.45
CA ALA A 309 -4.83 0.86 -14.30
C ALA A 309 -4.66 -0.45 -13.52
N TRP A 310 -4.17 -0.34 -12.27
CA TRP A 310 -3.82 -1.45 -11.39
C TRP A 310 -4.20 -1.10 -9.96
N HIS A 311 -4.86 -2.00 -9.24
CA HIS A 311 -5.07 -1.81 -7.80
C HIS A 311 -3.78 -2.12 -7.02
N LYS A 312 -3.39 -1.23 -6.10
CA LYS A 312 -2.18 -1.31 -5.26
C LYS A 312 -1.96 -2.62 -4.49
N ASP A 313 -3.02 -3.36 -4.14
CA ASP A 313 -2.88 -4.63 -3.40
C ASP A 313 -2.62 -5.83 -4.33
N LEU A 314 -2.71 -5.67 -5.66
CA LEU A 314 -2.51 -6.73 -6.66
C LEU A 314 -1.09 -7.32 -6.63
N GLY A 315 -1.01 -8.66 -6.65
CA GLY A 315 0.24 -9.39 -6.83
C GLY A 315 0.41 -9.85 -8.28
N PHE A 316 1.60 -9.62 -8.84
CA PHE A 316 1.99 -10.06 -10.17
C PHE A 316 2.77 -11.37 -10.07
N ASP A 317 2.29 -12.42 -10.73
CA ASP A 317 3.01 -13.67 -10.92
C ASP A 317 3.82 -13.60 -12.22
N GLY A 318 5.12 -13.90 -12.19
CA GLY A 318 5.93 -13.96 -13.42
C GLY A 318 7.36 -13.50 -13.22
N VAL A 319 7.86 -12.71 -14.18
CA VAL A 319 9.19 -12.09 -14.15
C VAL A 319 9.13 -10.62 -14.57
N ALA A 320 9.86 -9.76 -13.87
CA ALA A 320 9.99 -8.34 -14.20
C ALA A 320 11.43 -7.85 -14.10
N LEU A 321 11.76 -6.90 -14.98
CA LEU A 321 13.00 -6.16 -15.07
C LEU A 321 12.68 -4.68 -14.84
N GLN A 322 13.32 -4.05 -13.85
CA GLN A 322 13.24 -2.62 -13.61
C GLN A 322 14.64 -2.04 -13.75
N ALA A 323 14.79 -0.97 -14.54
CA ALA A 323 16.05 -0.27 -14.70
C ALA A 323 15.83 1.25 -14.57
N ARG A 324 16.77 1.93 -13.93
CA ARG A 324 16.81 3.40 -13.81
C ARG A 324 18.25 3.86 -13.86
N TYR A 325 18.46 5.13 -14.19
CA TYR A 325 19.80 5.72 -14.19
C TYR A 325 19.70 7.22 -13.96
N GLN A 326 20.52 7.78 -13.08
CA GLN A 326 20.55 9.23 -12.84
C GLN A 326 21.51 9.91 -13.84
N LEU A 327 20.97 10.40 -14.96
CA LEU A 327 21.75 11.08 -16.01
C LEU A 327 22.43 12.38 -15.53
N TYR A 328 21.76 13.13 -14.66
CA TYR A 328 22.28 14.34 -14.02
C TYR A 328 21.51 14.63 -12.73
N GLU A 329 21.95 15.61 -11.93
CA GLU A 329 21.26 15.94 -10.69
C GLU A 329 19.80 16.33 -10.93
N GLY A 330 18.89 15.62 -10.24
CA GLY A 330 17.46 15.85 -10.35
C GLY A 330 16.77 15.21 -11.56
N PHE A 331 17.46 14.51 -12.47
CA PHE A 331 16.83 13.81 -13.60
C PHE A 331 17.17 12.33 -13.66
N THR A 332 16.13 11.49 -13.63
CA THR A 332 16.24 10.03 -13.56
C THR A 332 15.23 9.39 -14.53
N PRO A 333 15.63 9.06 -15.77
CA PRO A 333 14.88 8.12 -16.59
C PRO A 333 14.77 6.74 -15.92
N PHE A 334 13.68 6.04 -16.22
CA PHE A 334 13.47 4.66 -15.82
C PHE A 334 12.68 3.88 -16.89
N MET A 335 12.85 2.57 -16.87
CA MET A 335 12.08 1.62 -17.67
C MET A 335 11.72 0.38 -16.85
N VAL A 336 10.62 -0.25 -17.23
CA VAL A 336 10.14 -1.52 -16.68
C VAL A 336 9.74 -2.42 -17.85
N ALA A 337 10.07 -3.71 -17.78
CA ALA A 337 9.57 -4.73 -18.69
C ALA A 337 9.21 -5.99 -17.89
N GLY A 338 8.23 -6.77 -18.34
CA GLY A 338 7.88 -8.02 -17.67
C GLY A 338 6.93 -8.91 -18.46
N ALA A 339 6.91 -10.18 -18.07
CA ALA A 339 6.07 -11.23 -18.63
C ALA A 339 5.40 -12.01 -17.48
N PHE A 340 4.08 -12.10 -17.52
CA PHE A 340 3.26 -12.55 -16.40
C PHE A 340 2.18 -13.53 -16.89
N PRO A 341 2.19 -14.81 -16.48
CA PRO A 341 1.05 -15.69 -16.70
C PRO A 341 -0.14 -15.20 -15.86
N VAL A 342 -1.23 -14.83 -16.54
CA VAL A 342 -2.49 -14.38 -15.94
C VAL A 342 -3.42 -15.57 -15.63
N TYR A 343 -3.31 -16.63 -16.43
CA TYR A 343 -3.99 -17.90 -16.23
C TYR A 343 -3.20 -19.00 -16.94
N ASN A 344 -3.11 -20.18 -16.34
CA ASN A 344 -2.46 -21.36 -16.90
C ASN A 344 -3.37 -22.57 -16.63
N THR A 345 -3.34 -23.54 -17.53
CA THR A 345 -4.22 -24.73 -17.46
C THR A 345 -3.39 -26.01 -17.37
N ASP A 346 -3.98 -27.07 -16.81
CA ASP A 346 -3.33 -28.38 -16.73
C ASP A 346 -2.85 -28.87 -18.11
N PHE A 347 -1.74 -29.61 -18.12
CA PHE A 347 -1.08 -30.06 -19.34
C PHE A 347 -1.99 -31.00 -20.18
N ASN A 348 -2.58 -30.43 -21.23
CA ASN A 348 -3.69 -30.99 -22.00
C ASN A 348 -4.92 -31.25 -21.12
N ALA A 349 -5.63 -30.17 -20.81
CA ALA A 349 -6.77 -30.15 -19.91
C ALA A 349 -7.83 -31.17 -20.34
N GLY A 350 -8.00 -32.20 -19.51
CA GLY A 350 -9.01 -33.23 -19.72
C GLY A 350 -10.40 -32.69 -19.38
N THR A 351 -11.34 -32.89 -20.28
CA THR A 351 -12.75 -32.51 -20.10
C THR A 351 -13.62 -33.77 -20.18
N PRO A 352 -14.80 -33.80 -19.54
CA PRO A 352 -15.76 -34.88 -19.72
C PRO A 352 -16.48 -34.83 -21.09
N VAL A 353 -16.03 -34.00 -22.04
CA VAL A 353 -16.52 -34.01 -23.41
C VAL A 353 -15.95 -35.24 -24.11
N ASP A 354 -16.81 -36.01 -24.76
CA ASP A 354 -16.43 -37.00 -25.77
C ASP A 354 -16.71 -36.35 -27.13
N ALA A 355 -15.69 -35.70 -27.71
CA ALA A 355 -15.84 -34.96 -28.98
C ALA A 355 -15.65 -35.88 -30.20
N ASN A 356 -15.11 -37.08 -29.99
CA ASN A 356 -14.90 -38.11 -31.02
C ASN A 356 -16.05 -39.14 -31.08
N LEU A 357 -16.95 -39.15 -30.09
CA LEU A 357 -18.05 -40.11 -29.89
C LEU A 357 -17.56 -41.56 -29.70
N ASP A 358 -16.40 -41.73 -29.05
CA ASP A 358 -15.77 -43.04 -28.80
C ASP A 358 -15.88 -43.54 -27.35
N GLY A 359 -16.45 -42.73 -26.45
CA GLY A 359 -16.62 -43.01 -25.03
C GLY A 359 -15.46 -42.53 -24.13
N ALA A 360 -14.44 -41.88 -24.67
CA ALA A 360 -13.30 -41.35 -23.91
C ALA A 360 -13.42 -39.84 -23.60
N PRO A 361 -12.95 -39.37 -22.42
CA PRO A 361 -12.83 -37.94 -22.14
C PRO A 361 -11.71 -37.28 -22.97
N ASP A 362 -12.07 -36.32 -23.81
CA ASP A 362 -11.15 -35.59 -24.67
C ASP A 362 -10.28 -34.59 -23.92
N LYS A 363 -9.11 -34.29 -24.51
CA LYS A 363 -8.11 -33.36 -23.97
C LYS A 363 -7.87 -32.21 -24.93
N PHE A 364 -8.16 -30.99 -24.49
CA PHE A 364 -7.86 -29.79 -25.26
C PHE A 364 -6.46 -29.25 -24.94
N ALA A 365 -5.84 -28.56 -25.90
CA ALA A 365 -4.53 -27.93 -25.70
C ALA A 365 -4.60 -26.83 -24.63
N SER A 366 -3.49 -26.61 -23.91
CA SER A 366 -3.41 -25.59 -22.84
C SER A 366 -3.77 -24.20 -23.36
N HIS A 367 -4.74 -23.52 -22.72
CA HIS A 367 -5.16 -22.15 -23.08
C HIS A 367 -4.60 -21.15 -22.07
N ASP A 368 -3.28 -20.98 -22.13
CA ASP A 368 -2.53 -20.06 -21.28
C ASP A 368 -2.82 -18.59 -21.66
N LYS A 369 -3.10 -17.76 -20.65
CA LYS A 369 -3.32 -16.31 -20.79
C LYS A 369 -2.12 -15.57 -20.23
N TRP A 370 -1.58 -14.65 -21.01
CA TRP A 370 -0.34 -13.95 -20.71
C TRP A 370 -0.51 -12.44 -20.76
N LEU A 371 0.21 -11.74 -19.91
CA LEU A 371 0.42 -10.30 -19.96
C LEU A 371 1.90 -10.04 -20.25
N PHE A 372 2.16 -9.30 -21.33
CA PHE A 372 3.46 -8.68 -21.58
C PHE A 372 3.33 -7.18 -21.34
N GLY A 373 4.16 -6.63 -20.45
CA GLY A 373 4.09 -5.22 -20.06
C GLY A 373 5.43 -4.50 -20.23
N GLY A 374 5.39 -3.30 -20.78
CA GLY A 374 6.54 -2.40 -20.89
C GLY A 374 6.16 -0.99 -20.47
N GLN A 375 7.02 -0.32 -19.71
CA GLN A 375 6.85 1.08 -19.31
C GLN A 375 8.17 1.83 -19.47
N VAL A 376 8.10 3.09 -19.92
CA VAL A 376 9.22 4.03 -19.93
C VAL A 376 8.77 5.36 -19.32
N GLY A 377 9.68 6.06 -18.65
CA GLY A 377 9.37 7.33 -18.02
C GLY A 377 10.58 8.04 -17.45
N PHE A 378 10.36 9.16 -16.78
CA PHE A 378 11.37 9.88 -16.04
C PHE A 378 10.79 10.57 -14.80
N ALA A 379 11.64 10.75 -13.79
CA ALA A 379 11.43 11.73 -12.72
C ALA A 379 12.37 12.91 -12.93
N ALA A 380 11.86 14.14 -12.76
CA ALA A 380 12.60 15.38 -12.91
C ALA A 380 12.30 16.34 -11.74
N ARG A 381 13.32 17.01 -11.21
CA ARG A 381 13.17 18.20 -10.36
C ARG A 381 13.32 19.43 -11.24
N PHE A 382 12.37 20.36 -11.17
CA PHE A 382 12.43 21.63 -11.91
C PHE A 382 12.68 22.84 -10.99
N ASP A 383 12.53 22.65 -9.69
CA ASP A 383 12.94 23.54 -8.61
C ASP A 383 13.47 22.65 -7.45
N PRO A 384 14.37 23.12 -6.56
CA PRO A 384 14.80 22.33 -5.39
C PRO A 384 13.67 21.78 -4.51
N LYS A 385 12.47 22.38 -4.53
CA LYS A 385 11.29 21.94 -3.78
C LYS A 385 10.24 21.17 -4.59
N SER A 386 10.30 21.20 -5.92
CA SER A 386 9.18 20.76 -6.77
C SER A 386 9.62 19.78 -7.86
N SER A 387 8.81 18.74 -8.07
CA SER A 387 9.15 17.60 -8.91
C SER A 387 8.00 17.15 -9.81
N VAL A 388 8.35 16.50 -10.93
CA VAL A 388 7.42 15.89 -11.87
C VAL A 388 7.89 14.47 -12.20
N ARG A 389 6.95 13.54 -12.33
CA ARG A 389 7.21 12.19 -12.85
C ARG A 389 6.20 11.89 -13.94
N LEU A 390 6.70 11.49 -15.12
CA LEU A 390 5.89 11.10 -16.27
C LEU A 390 6.27 9.69 -16.71
N ALA A 391 5.30 8.92 -17.17
CA ALA A 391 5.51 7.62 -17.79
C ALA A 391 4.46 7.30 -18.84
N VAL A 392 4.84 6.44 -19.79
CA VAL A 392 3.93 5.74 -20.70
C VAL A 392 4.18 4.25 -20.57
N ALA A 393 3.13 3.47 -20.39
CA ALA A 393 3.13 2.03 -20.37
C ALA A 393 2.28 1.45 -21.51
N TYR A 394 2.64 0.26 -21.96
CA TYR A 394 1.91 -0.56 -22.90
C TYR A 394 1.80 -1.98 -22.36
N TYR A 395 0.59 -2.53 -22.39
CA TYR A 395 0.27 -3.86 -21.89
C TYR A 395 -0.40 -4.65 -23.01
N ASP A 396 0.12 -5.84 -23.35
CA ASP A 396 -0.47 -6.78 -24.30
C ASP A 396 -1.00 -8.00 -23.55
N PHE A 397 -2.33 -8.12 -23.45
CA PHE A 397 -2.99 -9.27 -22.86
C PHE A 397 -3.34 -10.29 -23.95
N GLN A 398 -2.63 -11.40 -23.97
CA GLN A 398 -2.82 -12.47 -24.95
C GLN A 398 -3.79 -13.53 -24.41
N ASN A 399 -4.62 -14.09 -25.31
CA ASN A 399 -5.59 -15.16 -25.03
C ASN A 399 -6.69 -14.84 -23.98
N VAL A 400 -6.88 -13.57 -23.61
CA VAL A 400 -7.89 -13.14 -22.61
C VAL A 400 -9.33 -13.07 -23.15
N GLN A 401 -9.51 -12.82 -24.45
CA GLN A 401 -10.82 -12.78 -25.09
C GLN A 401 -11.49 -14.17 -25.05
N GLY A 402 -12.79 -14.19 -24.75
CA GLY A 402 -13.62 -15.39 -24.83
C GLY A 402 -13.80 -15.87 -26.26
N LYS A 403 -13.56 -17.16 -26.52
CA LYS A 403 -13.77 -17.80 -27.83
C LYS A 403 -15.14 -18.49 -27.80
N VAL A 404 -15.93 -18.35 -28.87
CA VAL A 404 -17.15 -19.17 -29.02
C VAL A 404 -16.76 -20.59 -29.44
N SER A 405 -17.42 -21.58 -28.86
CA SER A 405 -17.12 -22.99 -29.03
C SER A 405 -17.39 -23.50 -30.44
N SER A 406 -16.85 -24.67 -30.76
CA SER A 406 -17.45 -25.53 -31.79
C SER A 406 -18.91 -25.88 -31.44
N ALA A 407 -19.68 -26.41 -32.40
CA ALA A 407 -21.08 -26.75 -32.18
C ALA A 407 -21.21 -27.85 -31.11
N CYS A 408 -21.76 -27.49 -29.94
CA CYS A 408 -21.67 -28.25 -28.71
C CYS A 408 -23.04 -28.78 -28.28
N SER A 409 -23.13 -30.07 -27.91
CA SER A 409 -24.33 -30.69 -27.37
C SER A 409 -24.29 -30.65 -25.84
N VAL A 410 -25.20 -29.91 -25.22
CA VAL A 410 -25.25 -29.67 -23.78
C VAL A 410 -26.67 -29.99 -23.30
N LEU A 411 -26.84 -31.09 -22.59
CA LEU A 411 -28.13 -31.55 -22.05
C LEU A 411 -28.28 -31.19 -20.56
N SER A 412 -27.17 -30.89 -19.88
CA SER A 412 -27.10 -30.66 -18.45
C SER A 412 -26.09 -29.56 -18.10
N SER A 413 -26.14 -29.09 -16.85
CA SER A 413 -25.16 -28.14 -16.30
C SER A 413 -23.81 -28.78 -15.95
N SER A 414 -23.68 -30.11 -16.05
CA SER A 414 -22.39 -30.83 -15.92
C SER A 414 -21.63 -30.99 -17.25
N ASP A 415 -22.28 -30.80 -18.39
CA ASP A 415 -21.63 -30.95 -19.70
C ASP A 415 -20.76 -29.71 -19.99
N SER A 416 -19.73 -29.91 -20.82
CA SER A 416 -18.72 -28.87 -21.14
C SER A 416 -18.49 -28.73 -22.64
N CYS A 417 -17.84 -27.65 -23.04
CA CYS A 417 -17.49 -27.33 -24.42
C CYS A 417 -16.03 -26.88 -24.53
N ASP A 418 -15.42 -27.06 -25.70
CA ASP A 418 -13.99 -26.82 -25.99
C ASP A 418 -13.45 -25.44 -25.57
N THR A 419 -14.27 -24.38 -25.59
CA THR A 419 -13.87 -23.01 -25.20
C THR A 419 -14.32 -22.56 -23.82
N ASP A 420 -14.93 -23.42 -22.98
CA ASP A 420 -15.37 -23.06 -21.62
C ASP A 420 -14.22 -22.48 -20.78
N MET A 421 -13.00 -22.99 -20.98
CA MET A 421 -11.77 -22.53 -20.31
C MET A 421 -11.33 -21.11 -20.71
N THR A 422 -11.94 -20.52 -21.75
CA THR A 422 -11.66 -19.14 -22.15
C THR A 422 -12.36 -18.09 -21.26
N ARG A 423 -13.30 -18.49 -20.40
CA ARG A 423 -13.85 -17.62 -19.32
C ARG A 423 -12.75 -17.07 -18.40
N PRO A 424 -12.89 -15.87 -17.82
CA PRO A 424 -11.97 -15.41 -16.78
C PRO A 424 -12.18 -16.23 -15.49
N SER A 425 -11.10 -16.46 -14.75
CA SER A 425 -11.09 -17.16 -13.45
C SER A 425 -11.56 -16.28 -12.29
N PHE A 426 -11.48 -14.96 -12.46
CA PHE A 426 -12.06 -13.94 -11.59
C PHE A 426 -12.52 -12.76 -12.44
N ALA A 427 -13.66 -12.19 -12.11
CA ALA A 427 -14.20 -10.96 -12.69
C ALA A 427 -14.67 -10.02 -11.58
N GLN A 428 -14.63 -8.72 -11.85
CA GLN A 428 -15.41 -7.75 -11.06
C GLN A 428 -16.72 -7.49 -11.82
N LYS A 429 -16.89 -6.27 -12.33
CA LYS A 429 -18.01 -5.89 -13.20
C LYS A 429 -17.53 -4.83 -14.20
N GLY A 430 -18.37 -4.59 -15.20
CA GLY A 430 -18.20 -3.49 -16.15
C GLY A 430 -17.56 -3.87 -17.48
N ASN A 431 -16.66 -4.87 -17.53
CA ASN A 431 -16.18 -5.39 -18.83
C ASN A 431 -17.35 -5.97 -19.65
N THR A 432 -17.25 -5.93 -20.98
CA THR A 432 -18.29 -6.48 -21.85
C THR A 432 -18.12 -7.98 -22.00
N TYR A 433 -19.20 -8.73 -21.74
CA TYR A 433 -19.20 -10.19 -21.74
C TYR A 433 -20.01 -10.77 -22.92
N ARG A 434 -19.43 -11.80 -23.55
CA ARG A 434 -20.07 -12.64 -24.57
C ARG A 434 -20.34 -14.05 -24.04
N ALA A 435 -21.44 -14.66 -24.49
CA ALA A 435 -21.65 -16.10 -24.34
C ALA A 435 -20.53 -16.90 -25.04
N LEU A 436 -20.15 -18.06 -24.46
CA LEU A 436 -19.08 -18.91 -24.96
C LEU A 436 -19.56 -20.12 -25.76
N ARG A 437 -20.75 -20.66 -25.50
CA ARG A 437 -21.17 -21.95 -26.06
C ARG A 437 -22.07 -21.78 -27.28
N ASN A 438 -21.66 -22.34 -28.40
CA ASN A 438 -22.45 -22.50 -29.62
C ASN A 438 -23.32 -23.77 -29.51
N LEU A 439 -24.48 -23.63 -28.87
CA LEU A 439 -25.33 -24.77 -28.49
C LEU A 439 -26.10 -25.34 -29.69
N ILE A 440 -26.02 -26.67 -29.87
CA ILE A 440 -26.89 -27.40 -30.80
C ILE A 440 -28.29 -27.46 -30.20
N VAL A 441 -29.19 -26.61 -30.71
CA VAL A 441 -30.56 -26.50 -30.20
C VAL A 441 -31.34 -27.79 -30.48
N THR A 442 -31.70 -28.52 -29.43
CA THR A 442 -32.52 -29.73 -29.53
C THR A 442 -34.01 -29.39 -29.65
N PRO A 443 -34.87 -30.32 -30.15
CA PRO A 443 -36.32 -30.13 -30.14
C PRO A 443 -36.89 -29.90 -28.73
N ASP A 444 -36.29 -30.49 -27.70
CA ASP A 444 -36.69 -30.30 -26.31
C ASP A 444 -36.38 -28.89 -25.81
N MET A 445 -35.16 -28.38 -26.06
CA MET A 445 -34.78 -27.00 -25.73
C MET A 445 -35.75 -25.98 -26.34
N LEU A 446 -36.13 -26.19 -27.61
CA LEU A 446 -37.06 -25.32 -28.32
C LEU A 446 -38.50 -25.41 -27.77
N ALA A 447 -38.96 -26.61 -27.41
CA ALA A 447 -40.29 -26.82 -26.86
C ALA A 447 -40.44 -26.30 -25.43
N ASN A 448 -39.41 -26.49 -24.59
CA ASN A 448 -39.40 -26.13 -23.17
C ASN A 448 -38.82 -24.73 -22.88
N LYS A 449 -38.18 -24.09 -23.86
CA LYS A 449 -37.40 -22.84 -23.76
C LYS A 449 -36.41 -22.82 -22.60
N LYS A 450 -35.67 -23.93 -22.44
CA LYS A 450 -34.72 -24.21 -21.35
C LYS A 450 -33.56 -25.07 -21.85
N GLY A 451 -32.52 -25.25 -21.02
CA GLY A 451 -31.34 -26.04 -21.34
C GLY A 451 -30.24 -25.27 -22.08
N TYR A 452 -30.37 -23.94 -22.20
CA TYR A 452 -29.39 -23.08 -22.86
C TYR A 452 -28.24 -22.71 -21.92
N TYR A 453 -27.56 -23.72 -21.37
CA TYR A 453 -26.52 -23.57 -20.34
C TYR A 453 -25.26 -22.89 -20.90
N GLN A 454 -24.96 -21.67 -20.41
CA GLN A 454 -23.88 -20.80 -20.87
C GLN A 454 -22.83 -20.49 -19.80
N TYR A 455 -21.60 -20.28 -20.26
CA TYR A 455 -20.55 -19.53 -19.58
C TYR A 455 -20.19 -18.27 -20.40
N PHE A 456 -19.47 -17.33 -19.76
CA PHE A 456 -19.24 -16.01 -20.33
C PHE A 456 -17.76 -15.64 -20.35
N GLY A 457 -17.27 -15.10 -21.47
CA GLY A 457 -15.90 -14.58 -21.59
C GLY A 457 -15.89 -13.11 -21.99
N LEU A 458 -14.73 -12.47 -21.87
CA LEU A 458 -14.53 -11.10 -22.30
C LEU A 458 -14.77 -10.98 -23.81
N ALA A 459 -15.58 -10.02 -24.24
CA ALA A 459 -15.87 -9.79 -25.65
C ALA A 459 -14.71 -9.10 -26.38
N SER A 460 -14.06 -8.15 -25.70
CA SER A 460 -12.93 -7.37 -26.22
C SER A 460 -11.58 -8.09 -26.07
N ASP A 461 -10.66 -7.82 -27.00
CA ASP A 461 -9.23 -7.96 -26.75
C ASP A 461 -8.70 -6.73 -25.98
N TYR A 462 -7.57 -6.89 -25.28
CA TYR A 462 -7.01 -5.85 -24.40
C TYR A 462 -5.55 -5.54 -24.72
N ARG A 463 -5.31 -4.34 -25.26
CA ARG A 463 -3.99 -3.71 -25.37
C ARG A 463 -3.98 -2.28 -24.79
N PRO A 464 -4.08 -2.10 -23.46
CA PRO A 464 -4.07 -0.78 -22.85
C PRO A 464 -2.71 -0.07 -23.03
N VAL A 465 -2.75 1.11 -23.65
CA VAL A 465 -1.75 2.16 -23.45
C VAL A 465 -2.17 2.97 -22.23
N VAL A 466 -1.24 3.22 -21.30
CA VAL A 466 -1.48 4.01 -20.09
C VAL A 466 -0.45 5.12 -20.00
N THR A 467 -0.92 6.37 -19.91
CA THR A 467 -0.08 7.54 -19.65
C THR A 467 -0.31 8.00 -18.22
N SER A 468 0.76 8.08 -17.43
CA SER A 468 0.71 8.37 -16.00
C SER A 468 1.58 9.59 -15.67
N ALA A 469 1.05 10.51 -14.86
CA ALA A 469 1.67 11.78 -14.51
C ALA A 469 1.48 12.11 -13.03
N GLN A 470 2.54 12.63 -12.40
CA GLN A 470 2.51 13.21 -11.06
C GLN A 470 3.30 14.51 -11.05
N ILE A 471 2.74 15.58 -10.48
CA ILE A 471 3.43 16.85 -10.24
C ILE A 471 3.30 17.17 -8.75
N ASP A 472 4.40 17.48 -8.09
CA ASP A 472 4.51 17.74 -6.66
C ASP A 472 5.13 19.12 -6.43
N PHE A 473 4.37 20.01 -5.80
CA PHE A 473 4.78 21.36 -5.42
C PHE A 473 5.09 21.39 -3.91
N GLY A 474 6.38 21.45 -3.55
CA GLY A 474 6.86 21.49 -2.16
C GLY A 474 7.14 22.87 -1.60
N GLU A 475 6.64 23.93 -2.25
CA GLU A 475 6.87 25.32 -1.85
C GLU A 475 6.47 25.60 -0.39
N PHE A 476 5.40 24.92 0.07
CA PHE A 476 4.73 25.09 1.36
C PHE A 476 5.20 24.09 2.46
N HIS A 477 6.35 23.45 2.28
CA HIS A 477 6.86 22.37 3.15
C HIS A 477 6.74 22.71 4.66
N PRO A 478 6.18 21.82 5.51
CA PRO A 478 5.90 20.39 5.28
C PRO A 478 4.65 20.07 4.44
N VAL A 479 3.84 21.07 4.08
CA VAL A 479 2.69 20.87 3.20
C VAL A 479 3.15 20.80 1.74
N HIS A 480 2.63 19.83 1.01
CA HIS A 480 2.79 19.67 -0.43
C HIS A 480 1.42 19.77 -1.13
N VAL A 481 1.43 20.21 -2.39
CA VAL A 481 0.29 20.06 -3.31
C VAL A 481 0.72 19.08 -4.39
N VAL A 482 0.05 17.94 -4.47
CA VAL A 482 0.34 16.88 -5.45
C VAL A 482 -0.84 16.77 -6.42
N LEU A 483 -0.54 16.85 -7.71
CA LEU A 483 -1.46 16.59 -8.81
C LEU A 483 -1.12 15.23 -9.39
N ASP A 484 -2.05 14.29 -9.34
CA ASP A 484 -1.95 12.98 -9.97
C ASP A 484 -2.91 12.89 -11.15
N GLY A 485 -2.45 12.35 -12.28
CA GLY A 485 -3.25 12.14 -13.47
C GLY A 485 -2.88 10.85 -14.18
N GLU A 486 -3.89 10.08 -14.59
CA GLU A 486 -3.72 8.93 -15.48
C GLU A 486 -4.75 8.92 -16.60
N TYR A 487 -4.36 8.43 -17.76
CA TYR A 487 -5.22 8.17 -18.92
C TYR A 487 -4.93 6.77 -19.48
N ILE A 488 -5.97 6.04 -19.84
CA ILE A 488 -5.94 4.69 -20.42
C ILE A 488 -6.68 4.69 -21.76
N TRP A 489 -6.10 4.01 -22.75
CA TRP A 489 -6.76 3.69 -24.01
C TRP A 489 -6.45 2.25 -24.41
N ASN A 490 -7.49 1.41 -24.52
CA ASN A 490 -7.36 0.06 -25.09
C ASN A 490 -7.27 0.15 -26.63
N THR A 491 -6.06 -0.10 -27.14
CA THR A 491 -5.74 -0.06 -28.57
C THR A 491 -6.22 -1.28 -29.37
N ALA A 492 -6.56 -2.39 -28.70
CA ALA A 492 -7.11 -3.59 -29.34
C ALA A 492 -8.63 -3.54 -29.53
N PHE A 493 -9.31 -2.57 -28.92
CA PHE A 493 -10.76 -2.49 -28.93
C PHE A 493 -11.33 -2.21 -30.33
N ASN A 494 -12.28 -3.04 -30.78
CA ASN A 494 -12.95 -2.90 -32.06
C ASN A 494 -14.46 -2.63 -31.85
N ARG A 495 -14.89 -1.39 -32.13
CA ARG A 495 -16.30 -0.98 -31.97
C ARG A 495 -17.25 -1.78 -32.88
N GLY A 496 -16.88 -1.98 -34.14
CA GLY A 496 -17.69 -2.74 -35.11
C GLY A 496 -17.85 -4.22 -34.74
N GLN A 497 -16.87 -4.81 -34.07
CA GLN A 497 -17.00 -6.14 -33.46
C GLN A 497 -18.02 -6.14 -32.31
N MET A 498 -18.00 -5.14 -31.41
CA MET A 498 -18.98 -5.07 -30.32
C MET A 498 -20.40 -4.81 -30.84
N ASP A 499 -20.56 -3.90 -31.79
CA ASP A 499 -21.86 -3.57 -32.36
C ASP A 499 -22.47 -4.78 -33.11
N SER A 500 -21.65 -5.57 -33.83
CA SER A 500 -22.12 -6.81 -34.50
C SER A 500 -22.42 -7.95 -33.52
N LEU A 501 -21.62 -8.15 -32.47
CA LEU A 501 -21.94 -9.12 -31.40
C LEU A 501 -23.22 -8.73 -30.64
N SER A 502 -23.52 -7.44 -30.51
CA SER A 502 -24.77 -6.94 -29.90
C SER A 502 -25.99 -7.29 -30.75
N GLN A 503 -25.90 -7.16 -32.08
CA GLN A 503 -26.97 -7.52 -33.01
C GLN A 503 -27.24 -9.03 -33.05
N GLN A 504 -26.21 -9.86 -32.85
CA GLN A 504 -26.32 -11.33 -32.81
C GLN A 504 -26.77 -11.87 -31.43
N LEU A 505 -27.14 -10.98 -30.50
CA LEU A 505 -27.56 -11.29 -29.13
C LEU A 505 -26.50 -12.02 -28.27
N PHE A 506 -25.23 -12.04 -28.70
CA PHE A 506 -24.15 -12.67 -27.95
C PHE A 506 -23.64 -11.82 -26.78
N LEU A 507 -23.91 -10.50 -26.76
CA LEU A 507 -23.57 -9.61 -25.65
C LEU A 507 -24.73 -9.45 -24.66
N PHE A 508 -24.43 -9.52 -23.36
CA PHE A 508 -25.44 -9.53 -22.30
C PHE A 508 -25.49 -8.21 -21.50
N ASN A 509 -24.37 -7.50 -21.36
CA ASN A 509 -24.27 -6.21 -20.67
C ASN A 509 -23.77 -5.07 -21.60
N ASN A 510 -23.68 -3.85 -21.06
CA ASN A 510 -23.17 -2.65 -21.75
C ASN A 510 -23.92 -2.25 -23.05
N ARG A 511 -25.19 -2.62 -23.15
CA ARG A 511 -26.11 -2.25 -24.25
C ARG A 511 -26.93 -1.00 -23.88
N ALA A 512 -27.33 -0.21 -24.86
CA ALA A 512 -28.25 0.91 -24.65
C ALA A 512 -29.67 0.41 -24.36
N GLY A 513 -30.39 1.09 -23.47
CA GLY A 513 -31.83 0.90 -23.33
C GLY A 513 -32.59 1.43 -24.55
N THR A 514 -33.70 0.79 -24.88
CA THR A 514 -34.56 1.09 -26.02
C THR A 514 -35.96 1.49 -25.54
N PRO A 515 -36.73 2.31 -26.30
CA PRO A 515 -38.07 2.72 -25.89
C PRO A 515 -39.11 1.59 -25.86
N ASP A 516 -38.85 0.47 -26.54
CA ASP A 516 -39.72 -0.69 -26.67
C ASP A 516 -39.26 -1.92 -25.87
N GLY A 517 -38.13 -1.82 -25.15
CA GLY A 517 -37.53 -2.93 -24.41
C GLY A 517 -36.79 -3.95 -25.29
N SER A 518 -36.64 -3.68 -26.60
CA SER A 518 -35.81 -4.49 -27.50
C SER A 518 -34.32 -4.41 -27.16
N ILE A 519 -33.52 -5.33 -27.70
CA ILE A 519 -32.07 -5.38 -27.45
C ILE A 519 -31.37 -4.26 -28.23
N GLY A 520 -30.96 -3.20 -27.52
CA GLY A 520 -30.30 -2.04 -28.09
C GLY A 520 -28.86 -2.27 -28.53
N PRO A 521 -28.26 -1.28 -29.24
CA PRO A 521 -26.87 -1.33 -29.66
C PRO A 521 -25.92 -1.32 -28.46
N TYR A 522 -24.70 -1.82 -28.65
CA TYR A 522 -23.64 -1.68 -27.68
C TYR A 522 -23.35 -0.20 -27.40
N ASN A 523 -23.13 0.13 -26.12
CA ASN A 523 -23.03 1.50 -25.59
C ASN A 523 -21.76 1.72 -24.73
N GLY A 524 -20.94 0.68 -24.52
CA GLY A 524 -19.67 0.80 -23.81
C GLY A 524 -18.58 1.54 -24.59
N GLY A 525 -17.35 1.51 -24.07
CA GLY A 525 -16.20 2.23 -24.61
C GLY A 525 -14.86 1.65 -24.14
N ASN A 526 -13.76 2.28 -24.53
CA ASN A 526 -12.41 1.73 -24.48
C ASN A 526 -11.35 2.67 -23.87
N GLN A 527 -11.78 3.73 -23.19
CA GLN A 527 -10.91 4.75 -22.58
C GLN A 527 -11.19 4.93 -21.10
N GLY A 528 -10.24 5.52 -20.38
CA GLY A 528 -10.43 5.93 -19.00
C GLY A 528 -9.46 7.02 -18.59
N TRP A 529 -9.79 7.76 -17.54
CA TRP A 529 -8.91 8.72 -16.91
C TRP A 529 -9.26 8.91 -15.43
N LEU A 530 -8.28 9.39 -14.67
CA LEU A 530 -8.44 9.75 -13.27
C LEU A 530 -7.57 10.97 -12.99
N GLY A 531 -8.16 12.00 -12.40
CA GLY A 531 -7.45 13.17 -11.89
C GLY A 531 -7.67 13.31 -10.38
N ARG A 532 -6.59 13.48 -9.62
CA ARG A 532 -6.61 13.69 -8.16
C ARG A 532 -5.73 14.87 -7.78
N VAL A 533 -6.22 15.69 -6.85
CA VAL A 533 -5.43 16.68 -6.13
C VAL A 533 -5.31 16.22 -4.68
N THR A 534 -4.10 16.21 -4.14
CA THR A 534 -3.80 15.93 -2.73
C THR A 534 -3.09 17.12 -2.11
N VAL A 535 -3.51 17.55 -0.92
CA VAL A 535 -2.92 18.68 -0.17
C VAL A 535 -2.60 18.24 1.25
N GLY A 536 -1.37 18.48 1.70
CA GLY A 536 -0.91 18.16 3.06
C GLY A 536 0.45 17.44 3.06
N HIS A 537 0.67 16.62 4.08
CA HIS A 537 1.87 15.78 4.22
C HIS A 537 1.83 14.63 3.21
N LYS A 538 2.92 14.40 2.47
CA LYS A 538 2.99 13.33 1.44
C LYS A 538 2.69 11.95 2.00
N GLU A 539 3.27 11.67 3.16
CA GLU A 539 3.04 10.46 3.93
C GLU A 539 2.52 10.87 5.29
N VAL A 540 1.50 10.17 5.80
CA VAL A 540 1.07 10.29 7.19
C VAL A 540 1.86 9.24 7.99
N LYS A 541 2.72 9.71 8.90
CA LYS A 541 3.62 8.88 9.70
C LYS A 541 3.54 9.21 11.19
N HIS A 542 3.48 10.49 11.52
CA HIS A 542 3.56 11.03 12.87
C HIS A 542 2.19 11.49 13.39
N LEU A 543 2.10 11.71 14.70
CA LEU A 543 0.93 12.35 15.32
C LEU A 543 0.70 13.74 14.70
N TRP A 544 -0.54 14.04 14.30
CA TRP A 544 -0.97 15.26 13.59
C TRP A 544 -0.49 15.45 12.15
N ASP A 545 0.25 14.50 11.56
CA ASP A 545 0.40 14.48 10.10
C ASP A 545 -0.99 14.37 9.46
N TRP A 546 -1.24 15.14 8.40
CA TRP A 546 -2.53 15.14 7.72
C TRP A 546 -2.38 15.36 6.22
N ASN A 547 -3.30 14.78 5.44
CA ASN A 547 -3.56 15.23 4.08
C ASN A 547 -5.04 15.06 3.72
N VAL A 548 -5.50 15.84 2.74
CA VAL A 548 -6.83 15.72 2.12
C VAL A 548 -6.66 15.53 0.62
N HIS A 549 -7.57 14.78 -0.01
CA HIS A 549 -7.56 14.55 -1.43
C HIS A 549 -8.97 14.58 -2.02
N ALA A 550 -9.08 15.09 -3.24
CA ALA A 550 -10.30 15.08 -4.03
C ALA A 550 -9.96 14.71 -5.48
N GLY A 551 -10.86 14.03 -6.17
CA GLY A 551 -10.65 13.65 -7.56
C GLY A 551 -11.90 13.13 -8.26
N TYR A 552 -11.72 12.85 -9.55
CA TYR A 552 -12.73 12.26 -10.42
C TYR A 552 -12.10 11.05 -11.15
N LYS A 553 -12.86 9.96 -11.23
CA LYS A 553 -12.54 8.77 -12.02
C LYS A 553 -13.58 8.64 -13.13
N TYR A 554 -13.15 8.26 -14.32
CA TYR A 554 -13.99 7.90 -15.45
C TYR A 554 -13.34 6.71 -16.15
N LEU A 555 -13.99 5.56 -16.19
CA LEU A 555 -13.41 4.34 -16.74
C LEU A 555 -14.49 3.59 -17.53
N GLU A 556 -14.40 3.59 -18.85
CA GLU A 556 -15.34 2.88 -19.72
C GLU A 556 -15.22 1.36 -19.55
N SER A 557 -16.18 0.63 -20.11
CA SER A 557 -16.33 -0.82 -19.94
C SER A 557 -15.09 -1.63 -20.31
N ASP A 558 -14.46 -1.37 -21.45
CA ASP A 558 -13.43 -2.21 -22.07
C ASP A 558 -12.09 -1.48 -22.22
N ALA A 559 -11.85 -0.48 -21.37
CA ALA A 559 -10.60 0.29 -21.32
C ALA A 559 -9.41 -0.51 -20.74
N THR A 560 -9.69 -1.43 -19.81
CA THR A 560 -8.76 -2.39 -19.22
C THR A 560 -9.56 -3.55 -18.63
N ILE A 561 -8.90 -4.61 -18.15
CA ILE A 561 -9.58 -5.79 -17.59
C ILE A 561 -10.04 -5.51 -16.15
N ASP A 562 -11.31 -5.81 -15.86
CA ASP A 562 -11.99 -5.50 -14.59
C ASP A 562 -11.39 -6.24 -13.39
N ALA A 563 -10.82 -7.42 -13.61
CA ALA A 563 -10.16 -8.25 -12.60
C ALA A 563 -9.00 -7.57 -11.86
N PHE A 564 -8.41 -6.50 -12.39
CA PHE A 564 -7.15 -5.92 -11.89
C PHE A 564 -7.23 -4.47 -11.38
N VAL A 565 -8.35 -3.78 -11.63
CA VAL A 565 -8.56 -2.39 -11.19
C VAL A 565 -9.09 -2.30 -9.76
N ASP A 566 -9.14 -1.09 -9.21
CA ASP A 566 -9.66 -0.80 -7.87
C ASP A 566 -10.95 -1.57 -7.51
N SER A 567 -11.02 -2.06 -6.28
CA SER A 567 -12.18 -2.79 -5.70
C SER A 567 -13.00 -1.96 -4.71
N ASP A 568 -12.56 -0.74 -4.37
CA ASP A 568 -13.28 0.17 -3.46
C ASP A 568 -14.23 1.13 -4.20
N PHE A 569 -13.80 1.82 -5.26
CA PHE A 569 -14.64 2.78 -5.99
C PHE A 569 -15.80 2.08 -6.72
N GLY A 570 -17.03 2.49 -6.44
CA GLY A 570 -18.24 1.92 -7.06
C GLY A 570 -18.49 0.45 -6.78
N LEU A 571 -17.89 -0.11 -5.71
CA LEU A 571 -17.81 -1.55 -5.41
C LEU A 571 -17.04 -2.37 -6.47
N GLY A 572 -16.11 -1.72 -7.18
CA GLY A 572 -15.09 -2.37 -7.99
C GLY A 572 -15.39 -2.47 -9.49
N GLY A 573 -14.34 -2.70 -10.27
CA GLY A 573 -14.40 -2.95 -11.72
C GLY A 573 -14.33 -1.71 -12.62
N THR A 574 -14.75 -1.89 -13.87
CA THR A 574 -14.78 -0.88 -14.95
C THR A 574 -16.21 -0.37 -15.20
N ASN A 575 -16.44 0.37 -16.29
CA ASN A 575 -17.72 1.02 -16.59
C ASN A 575 -18.19 2.01 -15.50
N LEU A 576 -17.29 2.65 -14.75
CA LEU A 576 -17.62 3.51 -13.60
C LEU A 576 -17.08 4.94 -13.77
N LYS A 577 -17.91 5.94 -13.44
CA LYS A 577 -17.56 7.36 -13.40
C LYS A 577 -18.06 8.04 -12.13
N GLY A 578 -17.33 9.02 -11.62
CA GLY A 578 -17.79 9.81 -10.47
C GLY A 578 -16.67 10.39 -9.60
N TYR A 579 -17.07 10.97 -8.47
CA TYR A 579 -16.20 11.75 -7.59
C TYR A 579 -15.76 10.95 -6.38
N PHE A 580 -14.57 11.25 -5.87
CA PHE A 580 -14.11 10.77 -4.56
C PHE A 580 -13.45 11.90 -3.78
N VAL A 581 -13.68 11.93 -2.47
CA VAL A 581 -13.09 12.87 -1.53
C VAL A 581 -12.68 12.12 -0.27
N GLY A 582 -11.51 12.43 0.28
CA GLY A 582 -11.05 11.79 1.50
C GLY A 582 -9.97 12.58 2.22
N GLY A 583 -9.60 12.09 3.41
CA GLY A 583 -8.54 12.66 4.22
C GLY A 583 -7.92 11.63 5.16
N ASN A 584 -6.68 11.86 5.53
CA ASN A 584 -5.89 11.06 6.46
C ASN A 584 -5.44 11.93 7.64
N LEU A 585 -5.42 11.35 8.84
CA LEU A 585 -4.96 12.01 10.06
C LEU A 585 -4.15 11.04 10.93
N GLY A 586 -2.91 11.41 11.25
CA GLY A 586 -2.00 10.65 12.11
C GLY A 586 -2.45 10.70 13.56
N LEU A 587 -2.72 9.53 14.14
CA LEU A 587 -3.18 9.33 15.51
C LEU A 587 -2.04 8.94 16.47
N SER A 588 -0.95 8.41 15.92
CA SER A 588 0.31 8.09 16.61
C SER A 588 1.39 7.78 15.56
N GLU A 589 2.61 7.50 16.00
CA GLU A 589 3.66 6.94 15.14
C GLU A 589 3.18 5.68 14.42
N ASN A 590 3.17 5.74 13.08
CA ASN A 590 2.70 4.69 12.16
C ASN A 590 1.23 4.24 12.35
N VAL A 591 0.38 5.04 13.02
CA VAL A 591 -1.07 4.77 13.17
C VAL A 591 -1.88 5.97 12.69
N TRP A 592 -2.81 5.77 11.76
CA TRP A 592 -3.60 6.86 11.17
C TRP A 592 -5.04 6.47 10.87
N ALA A 593 -5.94 7.45 11.03
CA ALA A 593 -7.30 7.37 10.52
C ALA A 593 -7.35 7.77 9.04
N THR A 594 -8.26 7.16 8.29
CA THR A 594 -8.64 7.59 6.94
C THR A 594 -10.16 7.68 6.86
N LEU A 595 -10.68 8.78 6.32
CA LEU A 595 -12.09 8.92 5.93
C LEU A 595 -12.15 9.08 4.41
N ARG A 596 -13.02 8.32 3.73
CA ARG A 596 -13.30 8.47 2.30
C ARG A 596 -14.80 8.43 2.03
N TRP A 597 -15.26 9.31 1.15
CA TRP A 597 -16.55 9.22 0.46
C TRP A 597 -16.29 9.08 -1.04
N MET A 598 -17.05 8.20 -1.69
CA MET A 598 -16.95 7.91 -3.12
C MET A 598 -18.37 7.81 -3.67
N SER A 599 -18.66 8.56 -4.73
CA SER A 599 -19.95 8.54 -5.44
C SER A 599 -19.68 8.10 -6.87
N ALA A 600 -20.26 6.97 -7.27
CA ALA A 600 -19.93 6.31 -8.53
C ALA A 600 -21.18 5.83 -9.27
N ASN A 601 -21.27 6.17 -10.55
CA ASN A 601 -22.34 5.79 -11.47
C ASN A 601 -21.77 4.99 -12.64
N ASN A 602 -22.60 4.18 -13.31
CA ASN A 602 -22.18 3.53 -14.55
C ASN A 602 -21.89 4.57 -15.66
N VAL A 603 -20.90 4.29 -16.50
CA VAL A 603 -20.66 5.08 -17.72
C VAL A 603 -21.75 4.80 -18.75
N ALA A 604 -21.98 3.52 -19.02
CA ALA A 604 -22.84 2.95 -20.04
C ALA A 604 -23.62 1.73 -19.52
N GLY A 605 -24.47 1.12 -20.36
CA GLY A 605 -25.30 -0.01 -19.96
C GLY A 605 -26.50 0.42 -19.09
N SER A 606 -26.95 -0.49 -18.24
CA SER A 606 -28.06 -0.24 -17.32
C SER A 606 -27.73 0.78 -16.22
N PRO A 607 -28.75 1.51 -15.71
CA PRO A 607 -28.60 2.41 -14.58
C PRO A 607 -28.02 1.73 -13.34
N TYR A 608 -26.91 2.27 -12.85
CA TYR A 608 -26.31 1.91 -11.57
C TYR A 608 -25.65 3.16 -10.97
N ALA A 609 -25.83 3.34 -9.67
CA ALA A 609 -25.15 4.32 -8.85
C ALA A 609 -24.97 3.78 -7.42
N VAL A 610 -23.89 4.16 -6.75
CA VAL A 610 -23.66 3.82 -5.34
C VAL A 610 -22.83 4.91 -4.66
N ASP A 611 -23.26 5.31 -3.47
CA ASP A 611 -22.49 6.16 -2.55
C ASP A 611 -21.83 5.27 -1.49
N ILE A 612 -20.53 5.43 -1.30
CA ILE A 612 -19.73 4.59 -0.39
C ILE A 612 -19.03 5.49 0.61
N VAL A 613 -19.22 5.22 1.90
CA VAL A 613 -18.49 5.87 3.00
C VAL A 613 -17.61 4.83 3.68
N GLN A 614 -16.32 5.11 3.79
CA GLN A 614 -15.35 4.27 4.48
C GLN A 614 -14.61 5.06 5.55
N PHE A 615 -14.56 4.49 6.75
CA PHE A 615 -13.70 4.96 7.84
C PHE A 615 -12.75 3.84 8.23
N ASP A 616 -11.45 4.09 8.04
CA ASP A 616 -10.38 3.14 8.33
C ASP A 616 -9.54 3.63 9.52
N VAL A 617 -9.17 2.71 10.40
CA VAL A 617 -8.04 2.88 11.33
C VAL A 617 -6.95 1.93 10.86
N ASN A 618 -5.79 2.49 10.51
CA ASN A 618 -4.66 1.78 9.92
C ASN A 618 -3.46 1.84 10.87
N ALA A 619 -2.68 0.76 10.90
CA ALA A 619 -1.38 0.69 11.56
C ALA A 619 -0.40 -0.09 10.68
N ARG A 620 0.89 0.26 10.71
CA ARG A 620 1.97 -0.51 10.06
C ARG A 620 3.19 -0.66 10.98
N PHE A 621 4.04 -1.65 10.68
CA PHE A 621 5.32 -1.91 11.34
C PHE A 621 6.33 -2.49 10.35
#